data_AF-A0A2G9MU72-F1
#
_entry.id   AF-A0A2G9MU72-F1
#
_cell.length_a   1.000
_cell.length_b   1.000
_cell.length_c   1.000
_cell.angle_alpha   90.00
_cell.angle_beta   90.00
_cell.angle_gamma   90.00
#
_symmetry.space_group_name_H-M   'P 1'
#
loop_
_entity.id
_entity.type
_entity.pdbx_description
1 polymer ?
#
loop_
_entity_poly.entity_id
_entity_poly.type
_entity_poly.pdbx_seq_one_letter_code
_entity_poly.pdbx_strand_id
1 'polypeptide(L)'
;KFSRLGEKNIVCISGVGNNGGGVISAARHITCFGGKPTLILLKSKKFISNSSKFHLFITRRNKRIQTTCVNKNSFKKILLLIKNSDIIIDGIFGTGFQNEIHDPIYTIITQMNKSKAHIISNDVPSGINADTGISANISVNSDFIIALHKPKKGILNSKIKFKIVDIGIPPEIDSPSKGVIA
;
A
#
# COMPACT_ATOMS: atom_id res chain seq x y z
N LYS A 1 14.03 -12.01 -4.30
CA LYS A 1 14.77 -10.73 -4.24
C LYS A 1 15.28 -10.40 -2.83
N PHE A 2 14.57 -10.75 -1.75
CA PHE A 2 15.05 -10.53 -0.37
C PHE A 2 15.18 -11.87 0.36
N SER A 3 16.39 -12.20 0.82
CA SER A 3 16.68 -13.45 1.55
C SER A 3 16.47 -13.33 3.06
N ARG A 4 16.57 -12.11 3.63
CA ARG A 4 16.38 -11.82 5.06
C ARG A 4 15.65 -10.50 5.27
N LEU A 5 14.38 -10.55 5.68
CA LEU A 5 13.60 -9.34 5.96
C LEU A 5 14.01 -8.63 7.26
N GLY A 6 14.64 -9.34 8.20
CA GLY A 6 15.07 -8.77 9.48
C GLY A 6 16.17 -7.71 9.39
N GLU A 7 16.89 -7.66 8.28
CA GLU A 7 17.97 -6.71 8.00
C GLU A 7 17.49 -5.51 7.14
N LYS A 8 16.19 -5.45 6.80
CA LYS A 8 15.64 -4.44 5.90
C LYS A 8 14.81 -3.39 6.63
N ASN A 9 14.99 -2.14 6.24
CA ASN A 9 14.12 -1.04 6.61
C ASN A 9 12.85 -1.10 5.76
N ILE A 10 11.78 -1.65 6.33
CA ILE A 10 10.51 -1.84 5.64
C ILE A 10 9.52 -0.76 6.10
N VAL A 11 8.98 -0.01 5.14
CA VAL A 11 7.97 1.01 5.38
C VAL A 11 6.64 0.57 4.75
N CYS A 12 5.60 0.48 5.55
CA CYS A 12 4.24 0.19 5.09
C CYS A 12 3.40 1.45 5.18
N ILE A 13 2.87 1.95 4.06
CA ILE A 13 2.09 3.19 4.02
C ILE A 13 0.61 2.85 3.80
N SER A 14 -0.21 3.16 4.79
CA SER A 14 -1.65 2.88 4.77
C SER A 14 -2.46 4.15 4.54
N GLY A 15 -3.28 4.13 3.50
CA GLY A 15 -4.38 5.04 3.33
C GLY A 15 -5.55 4.76 4.27
N VAL A 16 -6.68 5.42 4.00
CA VAL A 16 -7.89 5.35 4.83
C VAL A 16 -8.84 4.21 4.45
N GLY A 17 -8.80 3.77 3.19
CA GLY A 17 -9.70 2.73 2.68
C GLY A 17 -9.24 1.31 2.99
N ASN A 18 -9.88 0.35 2.34
CA ASN A 18 -9.59 -1.08 2.50
C ASN A 18 -8.21 -1.46 1.95
N ASN A 19 -7.68 -0.73 0.95
CA ASN A 19 -6.32 -0.95 0.47
C ASN A 19 -5.28 -0.75 1.58
N GLY A 20 -5.49 0.29 2.40
CA GLY A 20 -4.69 0.53 3.60
C GLY A 20 -4.84 -0.60 4.63
N GLY A 21 -6.05 -1.15 4.80
CA GLY A 21 -6.31 -2.32 5.65
C GLY A 21 -5.47 -3.54 5.26
N GLY A 22 -5.37 -3.82 3.96
CA GLY A 22 -4.50 -4.87 3.41
C GLY A 22 -3.04 -4.66 3.81
N VAL A 23 -2.52 -3.44 3.68
CA VAL A 23 -1.15 -3.10 4.07
C VAL A 23 -0.92 -3.15 5.59
N ILE A 24 -1.91 -2.76 6.40
CA ILE A 24 -1.86 -2.92 7.86
C ILE A 24 -1.78 -4.40 8.24
N SER A 25 -2.51 -5.27 7.53
CA SER A 25 -2.42 -6.72 7.71
C SER A 25 -1.05 -7.24 7.27
N ALA A 26 -0.57 -6.83 6.10
CA ALA A 26 0.76 -7.20 5.59
C ALA A 26 1.88 -6.83 6.57
N ALA A 27 1.84 -5.63 7.16
CA ALA A 27 2.79 -5.20 8.19
C ALA A 27 2.85 -6.18 9.38
N ARG A 28 1.72 -6.74 9.80
CA ARG A 28 1.68 -7.76 10.85
C ARG A 28 2.32 -9.07 10.40
N HIS A 29 1.98 -9.55 9.22
CA HIS A 29 2.53 -10.80 8.68
C HIS A 29 4.04 -10.71 8.38
N ILE A 30 4.56 -9.55 7.98
CA ILE A 30 6.01 -9.32 7.78
C ILE A 30 6.79 -9.65 9.07
N THR A 31 6.22 -9.42 10.25
CA THR A 31 6.89 -9.78 11.52
C THR A 31 7.03 -11.28 11.76
N CYS A 32 6.15 -12.10 11.17
CA CYS A 32 6.27 -13.56 11.20
C CYS A 32 7.49 -14.06 10.41
N PHE A 33 7.94 -13.27 9.43
CA PHE A 33 9.14 -13.54 8.62
C PHE A 33 10.38 -12.79 9.14
N GLY A 34 10.36 -12.35 10.40
CA GLY A 34 11.49 -11.69 11.07
C GLY A 34 11.66 -10.20 10.76
N GLY A 35 10.82 -9.62 9.91
CA GLY A 35 10.86 -8.19 9.59
C GLY A 35 10.39 -7.30 10.75
N LYS A 36 10.83 -6.04 10.75
CA LYS A 36 10.44 -5.01 11.74
C LYS A 36 9.89 -3.78 11.01
N PRO A 37 8.65 -3.84 10.49
CA PRO A 37 8.14 -2.79 9.63
C PRO A 37 7.75 -1.54 10.43
N THR A 38 7.92 -0.40 9.79
CA THR A 38 7.33 0.87 10.22
C THR A 38 6.02 1.12 9.47
N LEU A 39 4.91 1.14 10.19
CA LEU A 39 3.59 1.44 9.67
C LEU A 39 3.31 2.95 9.73
N ILE A 40 3.07 3.56 8.57
CA ILE A 40 2.73 4.97 8.42
C ILE A 40 1.26 5.08 8.05
N LEU A 41 0.47 5.70 8.91
CA LEU A 41 -0.94 6.01 8.65
C LEU A 41 -1.06 7.42 8.06
N LEU A 42 -1.69 7.57 6.90
CA LEU A 42 -1.85 8.89 6.26
C LEU A 42 -2.85 9.79 6.98
N LYS A 43 -3.84 9.20 7.66
CA LYS A 43 -4.77 9.92 8.54
C LYS A 43 -4.92 9.18 9.86
N SER A 44 -5.42 9.90 10.87
CA SER A 44 -5.68 9.30 12.18
C SER A 44 -6.73 8.18 12.10
N LYS A 45 -6.71 7.27 13.09
CA LYS A 45 -7.64 6.14 13.22
C LYS A 45 -9.13 6.50 13.11
N LYS A 46 -9.50 7.76 13.35
CA LYS A 46 -10.89 8.24 13.25
C LYS A 46 -11.40 8.21 11.80
N PHE A 47 -10.51 8.31 10.82
CA PHE A 47 -10.85 8.49 9.40
C PHE A 47 -10.66 7.24 8.55
N ILE A 48 -10.21 6.12 9.11
CA ILE A 48 -9.98 4.88 8.36
C ILE A 48 -11.25 4.01 8.35
N SER A 49 -11.43 3.17 7.33
CA SER A 49 -12.58 2.28 7.19
C SER A 49 -12.69 1.32 8.38
N ASN A 50 -13.90 0.81 8.66
CA ASN A 50 -14.11 -0.11 9.78
C ASN A 50 -13.26 -1.38 9.68
N SER A 51 -13.09 -1.92 8.46
CA SER A 51 -12.20 -3.05 8.22
C SER A 51 -10.73 -2.71 8.56
N SER A 52 -10.25 -1.55 8.11
CA SER A 52 -8.91 -1.05 8.45
C SER A 52 -8.73 -0.76 9.94
N LYS A 53 -9.77 -0.31 10.67
CA LYS A 53 -9.74 -0.14 12.13
C LYS A 53 -9.50 -1.47 12.84
N PHE A 54 -10.17 -2.54 12.39
CA PHE A 54 -10.00 -3.87 12.96
C PHE A 54 -8.57 -4.38 12.78
N HIS A 55 -8.03 -4.30 11.56
CA HIS A 55 -6.63 -4.64 11.31
C HIS A 55 -5.68 -3.80 12.16
N LEU A 56 -5.91 -2.49 12.26
CA LEU A 56 -5.08 -1.60 13.07
C LEU A 56 -5.12 -1.97 14.57
N PHE A 57 -6.28 -2.33 15.10
CA PHE A 57 -6.44 -2.74 16.49
C PHE A 57 -5.62 -3.99 16.82
N ILE A 58 -5.58 -4.97 15.92
CA ILE A 58 -4.76 -6.18 16.08
C ILE A 58 -3.28 -5.83 15.91
N THR A 59 -2.92 -5.11 14.84
CA THR A 59 -1.53 -4.75 14.53
C THR A 59 -0.87 -3.97 15.66
N ARG A 60 -1.59 -3.08 16.35
CA ARG A 60 -1.06 -2.31 17.50
C ARG A 60 -0.66 -3.15 18.71
N ARG A 61 -1.14 -4.39 18.82
CA ARG A 61 -0.69 -5.32 19.89
C ARG A 61 0.72 -5.85 19.64
N ASN A 62 1.22 -5.76 18.41
CA ASN A 62 2.55 -6.24 18.06
C ASN A 62 3.59 -5.14 18.25
N LYS A 63 4.35 -5.22 19.36
CA LYS A 63 5.39 -4.24 19.72
C LYS A 63 6.57 -4.18 18.73
N ARG A 64 6.70 -5.14 17.80
CA ARG A 64 7.74 -5.11 16.75
C ARG A 64 7.41 -4.14 15.61
N ILE A 65 6.19 -3.58 15.58
CA ILE A 65 5.72 -2.69 14.52
C ILE A 65 5.69 -1.26 15.06
N GLN A 66 6.60 -0.42 14.59
CA GLN A 66 6.54 1.00 14.90
C GLN A 66 5.40 1.62 14.10
N THR A 67 4.44 2.26 14.77
CA THR A 67 3.32 2.94 14.09
C THR A 67 3.45 4.45 14.26
N THR A 68 3.38 5.19 13.15
CA THR A 68 3.33 6.66 13.15
C THR A 68 2.19 7.15 12.25
N CYS A 69 1.70 8.35 12.50
CA CYS A 69 0.64 8.98 11.72
C CYS A 69 1.14 10.31 11.17
N VAL A 70 0.78 10.64 9.92
CA VAL A 70 1.10 11.94 9.31
C VAL A 70 0.43 13.07 10.09
N ASN A 71 1.24 14.02 10.54
CA ASN A 71 0.85 15.30 11.13
C ASN A 71 2.04 16.28 11.01
N LYS A 72 1.85 17.55 11.39
CA LYS A 72 2.89 18.59 11.26
C LYS A 72 4.23 18.21 11.91
N ASN A 73 4.20 17.55 13.07
CA ASN A 73 5.40 17.20 13.83
C ASN A 73 6.09 15.93 13.31
N SER A 74 5.33 14.96 12.79
CA SER A 74 5.87 13.70 12.29
C SER A 74 6.31 13.76 10.82
N PHE A 75 5.86 14.75 10.07
CA PHE A 75 6.01 14.79 8.61
C PHE A 75 7.47 14.69 8.14
N LYS A 76 8.37 15.52 8.69
CA LYS A 76 9.81 15.47 8.33
C LYS A 76 10.42 14.10 8.64
N LYS A 77 10.08 13.50 9.79
CA LYS A 77 10.54 12.16 10.17
C LYS A 77 10.01 11.08 9.22
N ILE A 78 8.76 11.18 8.79
CA ILE A 78 8.14 10.27 7.82
C ILE A 78 8.87 10.32 6.47
N LEU A 79 9.21 11.52 5.98
CA LEU A 79 9.97 11.64 4.74
C LEU A 79 11.37 11.01 4.85
N LEU A 80 12.03 11.13 6.01
CA LEU A 80 13.32 10.46 6.27
C LEU A 80 13.18 8.93 6.33
N LEU A 81 12.12 8.41 6.96
CA LEU A 81 11.85 6.97 7.00
C LEU A 81 11.65 6.41 5.59
N ILE A 82 10.90 7.12 4.74
CA ILE A 82 10.71 6.73 3.33
C ILE A 82 12.04 6.79 2.57
N LYS A 83 12.79 7.88 2.72
CA LYS A 83 14.10 8.07 2.05
C LYS A 83 15.07 6.92 2.33
N ASN A 84 15.11 6.44 3.57
CA ASN A 84 16.07 5.46 4.07
C ASN A 84 15.52 4.02 4.07
N SER A 85 14.36 3.80 3.46
CA SER A 85 13.76 2.46 3.37
C SER A 85 14.40 1.62 2.27
N ASP A 86 14.45 0.31 2.50
CA ASP A 86 14.83 -0.69 1.50
C ASP A 86 13.62 -1.19 0.72
N ILE A 87 12.45 -1.24 1.38
CA ILE A 87 11.20 -1.76 0.84
C ILE A 87 10.06 -0.84 1.26
N ILE A 88 9.21 -0.46 0.31
CA ILE A 88 7.99 0.30 0.57
C ILE A 88 6.79 -0.55 0.14
N ILE A 89 5.83 -0.73 1.05
CA ILE A 89 4.53 -1.31 0.74
C ILE A 89 3.52 -0.19 0.62
N ASP A 90 3.03 0.03 -0.60
CA ASP A 90 2.05 1.06 -0.93
C ASP A 90 0.62 0.53 -0.79
N GLY A 91 -0.15 1.16 0.11
CA GLY A 91 -1.58 0.95 0.28
C GLY A 91 -2.32 2.27 0.44
N ILE A 92 -1.85 3.34 -0.20
CA ILE A 92 -2.40 4.68 -0.07
C ILE A 92 -3.81 4.74 -0.69
N PHE A 93 -3.95 4.30 -1.94
CA PHE A 93 -5.19 4.28 -2.70
C PHE A 93 -5.38 2.91 -3.36
N GLY A 94 -6.63 2.48 -3.54
CA GLY A 94 -6.97 1.24 -4.24
C GLY A 94 -7.88 1.53 -5.45
N THR A 95 -8.68 0.54 -5.85
CA THR A 95 -9.51 0.60 -7.06
C THR A 95 -10.51 1.77 -7.13
N GLY A 96 -11.00 2.26 -5.99
CA GLY A 96 -11.97 3.36 -5.93
C GLY A 96 -11.38 4.78 -6.11
N PHE A 97 -10.10 4.91 -6.48
CA PHE A 97 -9.46 6.21 -6.62
C PHE A 97 -9.65 6.83 -8.01
N GLN A 98 -10.11 8.09 -8.06
CA GLN A 98 -10.43 8.79 -9.31
C GLN A 98 -10.01 10.28 -9.35
N ASN A 99 -9.38 10.79 -8.29
CA ASN A 99 -9.20 12.24 -8.09
C ASN A 99 -7.75 12.68 -8.29
N GLU A 100 -7.51 13.99 -8.25
CA GLU A 100 -6.16 14.52 -8.09
C GLU A 100 -5.60 14.26 -6.68
N ILE A 101 -4.27 14.21 -6.58
CA ILE A 101 -3.55 14.04 -5.33
C ILE A 101 -2.98 15.37 -4.89
N HIS A 102 -3.37 15.81 -3.69
CA HIS A 102 -2.86 17.01 -3.04
C HIS A 102 -1.94 16.66 -1.87
N ASP A 103 -1.28 17.67 -1.32
CA ASP A 103 -0.48 17.52 -0.12
C ASP A 103 -1.32 17.15 1.12
N PRO A 104 -0.75 16.40 2.08
CA PRO A 104 0.66 15.97 2.14
C PRO A 104 0.96 14.69 1.34
N ILE A 105 -0.04 14.09 0.69
CA ILE A 105 0.10 12.78 0.01
C ILE A 105 0.96 12.93 -1.25
N TYR A 106 0.79 14.02 -1.99
CA TYR A 106 1.60 14.33 -3.17
C TYR A 106 3.10 14.31 -2.84
N THR A 107 3.51 15.03 -1.79
CA THR A 107 4.90 15.04 -1.31
C THR A 107 5.37 13.66 -0.84
N ILE A 108 4.51 12.87 -0.19
CA ILE A 108 4.85 11.50 0.25
C ILE A 108 5.12 10.60 -0.96
N ILE A 109 4.25 10.59 -1.96
CA ILE A 109 4.44 9.80 -3.20
C ILE A 109 5.69 10.28 -3.94
N THR A 110 5.92 11.59 -4.02
CA THR A 110 7.15 12.16 -4.57
C THR A 110 8.39 11.61 -3.87
N GLN A 111 8.36 11.52 -2.53
CA GLN A 111 9.47 10.99 -1.74
C GLN A 111 9.64 9.47 -1.92
N MET A 112 8.55 8.71 -2.06
CA MET A 112 8.59 7.28 -2.38
C MET A 112 9.29 7.07 -3.73
N ASN A 113 8.86 7.78 -4.77
CA ASN A 113 9.40 7.65 -6.13
C ASN A 113 10.87 8.08 -6.24
N LYS A 114 11.34 8.99 -5.37
CA LYS A 114 12.75 9.41 -5.30
C LYS A 114 13.62 8.49 -4.44
N SER A 115 13.03 7.58 -3.67
CA SER A 115 13.77 6.65 -2.83
C SER A 115 14.46 5.58 -3.69
N LYS A 116 15.45 4.89 -3.12
CA LYS A 116 16.06 3.69 -3.74
C LYS A 116 15.33 2.41 -3.32
N ALA A 117 14.22 2.53 -2.60
CA ALA A 117 13.50 1.40 -2.06
C ALA A 117 12.84 0.60 -3.17
N HIS A 118 12.68 -0.70 -2.95
CA HIS A 118 11.84 -1.52 -3.81
C HIS A 118 10.37 -1.30 -3.44
N ILE A 119 9.59 -0.78 -4.38
CA ILE A 119 8.20 -0.39 -4.12
C ILE A 119 7.23 -1.47 -4.59
N ILE A 120 6.43 -1.96 -3.65
CA ILE A 120 5.41 -2.99 -3.88
C ILE A 120 4.04 -2.36 -3.60
N SER A 121 3.19 -2.26 -4.62
CA SER A 121 1.82 -1.78 -4.44
C SER A 121 0.86 -2.92 -4.16
N ASN A 122 0.03 -2.70 -3.14
CA ASN A 122 -1.10 -3.56 -2.84
C ASN A 122 -2.22 -3.20 -3.83
N ASP A 123 -2.60 -4.18 -4.62
CA ASP A 123 -3.68 -4.15 -5.61
C ASP A 123 -3.43 -3.33 -6.87
N VAL A 124 -3.21 -2.02 -6.71
CA VAL A 124 -3.04 -1.03 -7.78
C VAL A 124 -2.04 0.01 -7.29
N PRO A 125 -1.07 0.46 -8.10
CA PRO A 125 -0.20 1.57 -7.73
C PRO A 125 -1.02 2.82 -7.40
N SER A 126 -0.82 3.37 -6.21
CA SER A 126 -1.61 4.52 -5.78
C SER A 126 -1.41 5.69 -6.72
N GLY A 127 -2.53 6.32 -7.12
CA GLY A 127 -2.54 7.37 -8.14
C GLY A 127 -2.81 6.87 -9.56
N ILE A 128 -2.93 5.55 -9.79
CA ILE A 128 -3.40 4.99 -11.07
C ILE A 128 -4.88 4.65 -10.96
N ASN A 129 -5.66 5.05 -11.97
CA ASN A 129 -7.05 4.61 -12.10
C ASN A 129 -7.10 3.12 -12.49
N ALA A 130 -7.78 2.31 -11.69
CA ALA A 130 -7.86 0.86 -11.89
C ALA A 130 -8.59 0.42 -13.16
N ASP A 131 -9.49 1.24 -13.70
CA ASP A 131 -10.27 0.92 -14.90
C ASP A 131 -9.52 1.31 -16.18
N THR A 132 -8.89 2.49 -16.17
CA THR A 132 -8.31 3.11 -17.37
C THR A 132 -6.80 3.00 -17.46
N GLY A 133 -6.12 2.81 -16.32
CA GLY A 133 -4.65 2.82 -16.24
C GLY A 133 -4.05 4.22 -16.32
N ILE A 134 -4.89 5.27 -16.38
CA ILE A 134 -4.46 6.66 -16.43
C ILE A 134 -3.99 7.07 -15.02
N SER A 135 -2.78 7.62 -14.94
CA SER A 135 -2.27 8.23 -13.72
C SER A 135 -2.95 9.58 -13.46
N ALA A 136 -3.17 9.89 -12.19
CA ALA A 136 -3.45 11.25 -11.74
C ALA A 136 -2.24 12.17 -11.95
N ASN A 137 -2.28 13.38 -11.41
CA ASN A 137 -1.16 14.33 -11.40
C ASN A 137 0.15 13.76 -10.78
N ILE A 138 0.07 12.68 -10.00
CA ILE A 138 1.22 11.83 -9.62
C ILE A 138 0.74 10.39 -9.37
N SER A 139 1.61 9.40 -9.55
CA SER A 139 1.35 8.02 -9.14
C SER A 139 2.61 7.36 -8.60
N VAL A 140 2.43 6.26 -7.86
CA VAL A 140 3.54 5.49 -7.28
C VAL A 140 4.24 4.68 -8.38
N ASN A 141 5.55 4.89 -8.53
CA ASN A 141 6.41 4.15 -9.46
C ASN A 141 6.74 2.77 -8.88
N SER A 142 5.79 1.86 -9.01
CA SER A 142 5.90 0.51 -8.42
C SER A 142 6.85 -0.36 -9.22
N ASP A 143 7.70 -1.11 -8.52
CA ASP A 143 8.49 -2.16 -9.14
C ASP A 143 7.70 -3.48 -9.25
N PHE A 144 6.73 -3.68 -8.36
CA PHE A 144 5.93 -4.89 -8.30
C PHE A 144 4.51 -4.60 -7.81
N ILE A 145 3.53 -5.35 -8.32
CA ILE A 145 2.14 -5.25 -7.89
C ILE A 145 1.66 -6.60 -7.35
N ILE A 146 1.02 -6.59 -6.19
CA ILE A 146 0.26 -7.73 -5.68
C ILE A 146 -1.21 -7.50 -6.04
N ALA A 147 -1.67 -8.08 -7.15
CA ALA A 147 -3.04 -7.94 -7.61
C ALA A 147 -3.94 -8.88 -6.79
N LEU A 148 -4.93 -8.32 -6.08
CA LEU A 148 -5.84 -9.10 -5.25
C LEU A 148 -7.02 -9.60 -6.08
N HIS A 149 -7.34 -10.89 -5.95
CA HIS A 149 -8.34 -11.62 -6.73
C HIS A 149 -7.99 -11.72 -8.21
N LYS A 150 -8.05 -10.60 -8.92
CA LYS A 150 -7.91 -10.49 -10.37
C LYS A 150 -7.16 -9.21 -10.75
N PRO A 151 -6.46 -9.21 -11.89
CA PRO A 151 -5.81 -8.00 -12.39
C PRO A 151 -6.88 -6.98 -12.80
N LYS A 152 -6.56 -5.70 -12.55
CA LYS A 152 -7.44 -4.58 -12.91
C LYS A 152 -7.16 -4.19 -14.34
N LYS A 153 -8.18 -3.78 -15.09
CA LYS A 153 -8.05 -3.42 -16.51
C LYS A 153 -6.95 -2.40 -16.76
N GLY A 154 -6.88 -1.36 -15.94
CA GLY A 154 -5.87 -0.32 -15.99
C GLY A 154 -4.44 -0.79 -15.71
N ILE A 155 -4.26 -1.97 -15.13
CA ILE A 155 -2.94 -2.54 -14.81
C ILE A 155 -2.45 -3.52 -15.88
N LEU A 156 -3.34 -4.13 -16.66
CA LEU A 156 -2.97 -5.12 -17.67
C LEU A 156 -2.00 -4.57 -18.72
N ASN A 157 -2.19 -3.30 -19.11
CA ASN A 157 -1.33 -2.64 -20.10
C ASN A 157 -0.06 -2.04 -19.47
N SER A 158 0.10 -2.13 -18.14
CA SER A 158 1.31 -1.65 -17.48
C SER A 158 2.48 -2.60 -17.75
N LYS A 159 3.68 -2.05 -17.89
CA LYS A 159 4.93 -2.85 -17.97
C LYS A 159 5.41 -3.33 -16.59
N ILE A 160 4.63 -3.08 -15.53
CA ILE A 160 5.00 -3.38 -14.15
C ILE A 160 4.73 -4.87 -13.92
N LYS A 161 5.72 -5.56 -13.33
CA LYS A 161 5.55 -6.98 -12.98
C LYS A 161 4.50 -7.11 -11.88
N PHE A 162 3.60 -8.09 -12.02
CA PHE A 162 2.58 -8.34 -11.01
C PHE A 162 2.40 -9.82 -10.72
N LYS A 163 1.85 -10.12 -9.54
CA LYS A 163 1.38 -11.46 -9.17
C LYS A 163 -0.06 -11.36 -8.70
N ILE A 164 -0.92 -12.22 -9.26
CA ILE A 164 -2.30 -12.40 -8.81
C ILE A 164 -2.27 -13.27 -7.56
N VAL A 165 -3.00 -12.85 -6.53
CA VAL A 165 -3.14 -13.58 -5.28
C VAL A 165 -4.61 -13.93 -5.07
N ASP A 166 -4.86 -15.21 -4.90
CA ASP A 166 -6.14 -15.73 -4.44
C ASP A 166 -6.39 -15.25 -3.00
N ILE A 167 -7.55 -14.64 -2.79
CA ILE A 167 -8.00 -14.10 -1.51
C ILE A 167 -9.20 -14.88 -0.95
N GLY A 168 -9.53 -16.04 -1.54
CA GLY A 168 -10.59 -16.93 -1.09
C GLY A 168 -11.97 -16.55 -1.61
N ILE A 169 -12.07 -15.96 -2.80
CA ILE A 169 -13.36 -15.74 -3.46
C ILE A 169 -13.81 -17.07 -4.09
N PRO A 170 -14.95 -17.65 -3.67
CA PRO A 170 -15.45 -18.90 -4.23
C PRO A 170 -15.75 -18.76 -5.73
N PRO A 171 -15.39 -19.74 -6.57
CA PRO A 171 -15.63 -19.68 -8.02
C PRO A 171 -17.11 -19.50 -8.39
N GLU A 172 -18.03 -20.01 -7.57
CA GLU A 172 -19.47 -19.97 -7.81
C GLU A 172 -20.06 -18.56 -7.71
N ILE A 173 -19.37 -17.65 -7.02
CA ILE A 173 -19.78 -16.25 -6.86
C ILE A 173 -18.82 -15.26 -7.52
N ASP A 174 -17.82 -15.76 -8.26
CA ASP A 174 -16.85 -14.96 -8.99
C ASP A 174 -17.51 -14.31 -10.22
N SER A 175 -18.31 -13.28 -9.93
CA SER A 175 -19.03 -12.48 -10.90
C SER A 175 -18.11 -11.37 -11.41
N PRO A 176 -18.17 -10.99 -12.70
CA PRO A 176 -17.46 -9.82 -13.20
C PRO A 176 -17.95 -8.57 -12.43
N SER A 177 -17.05 -7.99 -11.62
CA SER A 177 -17.27 -6.72 -10.93
C SER A 177 -16.63 -5.59 -11.75
N LYS A 178 -17.17 -4.36 -11.64
CA LYS A 178 -16.64 -3.19 -12.38
C LYS A 178 -15.11 -3.08 -12.20
N GLY A 179 -14.39 -3.03 -13.32
CA GLY A 179 -12.94 -2.84 -13.34
C GLY A 179 -12.08 -4.09 -13.16
N VAL A 180 -12.72 -5.24 -12.90
CA VAL A 180 -12.07 -6.52 -12.70
C VAL A 180 -12.30 -7.38 -13.94
N ILE A 181 -11.22 -7.88 -14.55
CA ILE A 181 -11.32 -8.72 -15.74
C ILE A 181 -11.44 -10.17 -15.29
N ALA A 182 -12.53 -10.80 -15.71
CA ALA A 182 -12.89 -12.17 -15.35
C ALA A 182 -11.86 -13.18 -15.82
#